data_AF-A0A3N5RFD5-F1
#
_entry.id   AF-A0A3N5RFD5-F1
#
_cell.length_a   1.000
_cell.length_b   1.000
_cell.length_c   1.000
_cell.angle_alpha   90.00
_cell.angle_beta   90.00
_cell.angle_gamma   90.00
#
_symmetry.space_group_name_H-M   'P 1'
#
loop_
_entity.id
_entity.type
_entity.pdbx_description
1 polymer ?
#
loop_
_entity_poly.entity_id
_entity_poly.type
_entity_poly.pdbx_seq_one_letter_code
_entity_poly.pdbx_strand_id
1 'polypeptide(L)'
;AKDPQRMYNYWTSTDTEIVALQPKVPYLLTPKQISGHEDQWKNANNTTYPYLLVNFDEKAPGWPHREAPPQASSAMTQKIQQTDQEMRDTIGLQRASLGMQSNERSGAAIRERKQEGDVGTFAFHDNLARSIEHLGRVLLDMAPGLLDTERVIRLGLEGGEQEFIKINESQEELGVVKKIRDISMGTYDVAVTVGPSFTTQRTEARQSMGEFLQYFPQAATVIGDLYAKVMDWPDSEKVAERLRFLLPPEIKAAEEAKEKERAAGPQATPPAGGPDIQEPPQPQIPPEVQLKIQEGQLKLQEAQIQLQEAQVKLQQEQAKLREIELRTELLQAQSKENIKKMVDELINEAVTKGGPNAGGQ
;
A
#
# COMPACT_ATOMS: atom_id res chain seq x y z
N ALA A 1 -3.67 -0.35 -17.40
CA ALA A 1 -3.12 0.93 -17.90
C ALA A 1 -3.06 1.05 -19.43
N LYS A 2 -3.29 -0.02 -20.22
CA LYS A 2 -3.13 -0.01 -21.68
C LYS A 2 -4.12 0.93 -22.40
N ASP A 3 -5.37 0.98 -21.96
CA ASP A 3 -6.40 1.79 -22.63
C ASP A 3 -6.22 3.30 -22.38
N PRO A 4 -5.96 3.77 -21.14
CA PRO A 4 -5.56 5.17 -20.91
C PRO A 4 -4.31 5.58 -21.69
N GLN A 5 -3.31 4.69 -21.81
CA GLN A 5 -2.10 4.96 -22.59
C GLN A 5 -2.40 5.15 -24.09
N ARG A 6 -3.29 4.34 -24.66
CA ARG A 6 -3.70 4.48 -26.07
C ARG A 6 -4.41 5.82 -26.31
N MET A 7 -5.30 6.19 -25.39
CA MET A 7 -5.99 7.48 -25.46
C MET A 7 -5.01 8.64 -25.33
N TYR A 8 -4.09 8.59 -24.36
CA TYR A 8 -3.05 9.60 -24.19
C TYR A 8 -2.24 9.80 -25.48
N ASN A 9 -1.74 8.72 -26.08
CA ASN A 9 -0.99 8.77 -27.33
C ASN A 9 -1.80 9.40 -28.46
N TYR A 10 -3.08 9.05 -28.59
CA TYR A 10 -3.96 9.60 -29.62
C TYR A 10 -4.19 11.10 -29.43
N TRP A 11 -4.53 11.52 -28.21
CA TRP A 11 -4.81 12.93 -27.89
C TRP A 11 -3.57 13.81 -28.07
N THR A 12 -2.41 13.37 -27.58
CA THR A 12 -1.14 14.10 -27.75
C THR A 12 -0.74 14.20 -29.23
N SER A 13 -0.97 13.14 -30.02
CA SER A 13 -0.69 13.16 -31.46
C SER A 13 -1.59 14.15 -32.19
N THR A 14 -2.88 14.14 -31.87
CA THR A 14 -3.87 15.05 -32.46
C THR A 14 -3.60 16.51 -32.06
N ASP A 15 -3.24 16.76 -30.80
CA ASP A 15 -2.86 18.10 -30.31
C ASP A 15 -1.63 18.63 -31.06
N THR A 16 -0.61 17.78 -31.22
CA THR A 16 0.59 18.11 -31.99
C THR A 16 0.26 18.45 -33.45
N GLU A 17 -0.63 17.69 -34.08
CA GLU A 17 -1.09 17.96 -35.45
C GLU A 17 -1.80 19.31 -35.56
N ILE A 18 -2.74 19.60 -34.66
CA ILE A 18 -3.48 20.87 -34.64
C ILE A 18 -2.50 22.03 -34.50
N VAL A 19 -1.60 22.00 -33.52
CA VAL A 19 -0.61 23.05 -33.26
C VAL A 19 0.34 23.22 -34.46
N ALA A 20 0.77 22.13 -35.09
CA ALA A 20 1.64 22.18 -36.27
C ALA A 20 0.95 22.76 -37.52
N LEU A 21 -0.38 22.65 -37.61
CA LEU A 21 -1.17 23.19 -38.72
C LEU A 21 -1.55 24.68 -38.52
N GLN A 22 -1.53 25.21 -37.30
CA GLN A 22 -1.89 26.61 -37.02
C GLN A 22 -1.13 27.65 -37.88
N PRO A 23 0.19 27.53 -38.13
CA PRO A 23 0.91 28.50 -38.96
C PRO A 23 0.59 28.39 -40.46
N LYS A 24 0.04 27.26 -40.92
CA LYS A 24 -0.17 26.93 -42.34
C LYS A 24 -1.55 27.34 -42.87
N VAL A 25 -2.34 28.09 -42.10
CA VAL A 25 -3.67 28.52 -42.53
C VAL A 25 -3.56 29.40 -43.80
N PRO A 26 -4.28 29.04 -44.88
CA PRO A 26 -4.25 29.79 -46.13
C PRO A 26 -4.99 31.13 -46.01
N TYR A 27 -4.64 32.07 -46.87
CA TYR A 27 -5.42 33.30 -47.06
C TYR A 27 -6.58 33.03 -48.01
N LEU A 28 -7.75 33.57 -47.69
CA LEU A 28 -8.88 33.63 -48.61
C LEU A 28 -8.78 34.93 -49.42
N LEU A 29 -8.69 34.80 -50.74
CA LEU A 29 -8.52 35.92 -51.67
C LEU A 29 -9.05 35.57 -53.07
N THR A 30 -9.39 36.58 -53.87
CA THR A 30 -9.72 36.39 -55.29
C THR A 30 -8.46 36.50 -56.17
N PRO A 31 -8.41 35.85 -57.34
CA PRO A 31 -7.24 35.94 -58.23
C PRO A 31 -6.91 37.38 -58.67
N LYS A 32 -7.90 38.27 -58.73
CA LYS A 32 -7.70 39.68 -59.09
C LYS A 32 -6.99 40.48 -58.00
N GLN A 33 -7.15 40.11 -56.73
CA GLN A 33 -6.52 40.80 -55.60
C GLN A 33 -5.00 40.64 -55.57
N ILE A 34 -4.47 39.57 -56.18
CA ILE A 34 -3.03 39.23 -56.15
C ILE A 34 -2.32 39.46 -57.49
N SER A 35 -3.01 39.94 -58.53
CA SER A 35 -2.45 40.07 -59.86
C SER A 35 -1.21 41.00 -59.87
N GLY A 36 -0.06 40.48 -60.31
CA GLY A 36 1.21 41.22 -60.31
C GLY A 36 2.04 41.12 -59.02
N HIS A 37 1.52 40.48 -57.97
CA HIS A 37 2.21 40.25 -56.69
C HIS A 37 2.23 38.77 -56.27
N GLU A 38 2.00 37.85 -57.21
CA GLU A 38 1.84 36.41 -56.97
C GLU A 38 3.04 35.77 -56.26
N ASP A 39 4.26 36.17 -56.61
CA ASP A 39 5.49 35.66 -55.98
C ASP A 39 5.58 36.02 -54.49
N GLN A 40 5.06 37.19 -54.11
CA GLN A 40 5.01 37.66 -52.74
C GLN A 40 4.00 36.84 -51.92
N TRP A 41 2.83 36.56 -52.51
CA TRP A 41 1.76 35.76 -51.89
C TRP A 41 2.10 34.26 -51.80
N LYS A 42 2.82 33.73 -52.79
CA LYS A 42 3.31 32.34 -52.79
C LYS A 42 4.27 32.06 -51.64
N ASN A 43 5.10 33.03 -51.27
CA ASN A 43 6.09 32.90 -50.21
C ASN A 43 5.62 33.49 -48.86
N ALA A 44 4.40 34.02 -48.77
CA ALA A 44 3.91 34.73 -47.59
C ALA A 44 3.88 33.89 -46.28
N ASN A 45 3.85 32.56 -46.38
CA ASN A 45 3.91 31.65 -45.22
C ASN A 45 5.33 31.16 -44.89
N ASN A 46 6.29 31.32 -45.79
CA ASN A 46 7.67 30.83 -45.63
C ASN A 46 8.68 31.96 -45.42
N THR A 47 8.34 33.19 -45.82
CA THR A 47 9.24 34.35 -45.76
C THR A 47 8.51 35.51 -45.12
N THR A 48 9.14 36.13 -44.13
CA THR A 48 8.59 37.31 -43.44
C THR A 48 8.75 38.53 -44.34
N TYR A 49 7.65 38.95 -44.98
CA TYR A 49 7.59 40.23 -45.70
C TYR A 49 7.14 41.36 -44.77
N PRO A 50 7.73 42.57 -44.85
CA PRO A 50 7.33 43.71 -44.03
C PRO A 50 5.94 44.28 -44.38
N TYR A 51 5.49 44.07 -45.62
CA TYR A 51 4.15 44.43 -46.10
C TYR A 51 3.74 43.45 -47.21
N LEU A 52 2.44 43.27 -47.42
CA LEU A 52 1.87 42.50 -48.54
C LEU A 52 1.01 43.44 -49.38
N LEU A 53 1.24 43.44 -50.69
CA LEU A 53 0.49 44.29 -51.62
C LEU A 53 -0.77 43.57 -52.11
N VAL A 54 -1.89 44.31 -52.17
CA VAL A 54 -3.20 43.81 -52.60
C VAL A 54 -3.85 44.82 -53.54
N ASN A 55 -4.39 44.34 -54.65
CA ASN A 55 -5.22 45.13 -55.55
C ASN A 55 -6.69 45.10 -55.10
N PHE A 56 -7.38 46.21 -55.29
CA PHE A 56 -8.81 46.30 -55.01
C PHE A 56 -9.63 45.53 -56.06
N ASP A 57 -10.51 44.62 -55.63
CA ASP A 57 -11.44 43.91 -56.50
C ASP A 57 -12.88 44.36 -56.22
N GLU A 58 -13.51 44.95 -57.23
CA GLU A 58 -14.87 45.48 -57.17
C GLU A 58 -15.93 44.38 -56.99
N LYS A 59 -15.62 43.13 -57.37
CA LYS A 59 -16.54 41.99 -57.24
C LYS A 59 -16.49 41.29 -55.87
N ALA A 60 -15.46 41.54 -55.08
CA ALA A 60 -15.30 40.97 -53.75
C ALA A 60 -14.77 42.07 -52.81
N PRO A 61 -15.66 42.94 -52.29
CA PRO A 61 -15.27 44.00 -51.39
C PRO A 61 -14.84 43.41 -50.04
N GLY A 62 -13.56 43.10 -49.92
CA GLY A 62 -12.94 42.54 -48.72
C GLY A 62 -11.44 42.44 -48.89
N TRP A 63 -10.69 42.63 -47.80
CA TRP A 63 -9.24 42.42 -47.81
C TRP A 63 -8.94 40.94 -47.60
N PRO A 64 -7.84 40.40 -48.16
CA PRO A 64 -7.39 39.05 -47.86
C PRO A 64 -7.26 38.84 -46.35
N HIS A 65 -7.99 37.88 -45.82
CA HIS A 65 -7.92 37.50 -44.42
C HIS A 65 -7.56 36.03 -44.29
N ARG A 66 -7.02 35.65 -43.13
CA ARG A 66 -6.90 34.25 -42.75
C ARG A 66 -8.19 33.82 -42.09
N GLU A 67 -8.59 32.58 -42.30
CA GLU A 67 -9.51 31.95 -41.37
C GLU A 67 -8.84 31.84 -39.99
N ALA A 68 -9.64 31.84 -38.92
CA ALA A 68 -9.07 31.60 -37.61
C ALA A 68 -8.45 30.19 -37.59
N PRO A 69 -7.19 30.01 -37.16
CA PRO A 69 -6.62 28.68 -37.06
C PRO A 69 -7.48 27.82 -36.14
N PRO A 70 -7.65 26.52 -36.45
CA PRO A 70 -8.32 25.61 -35.54
C PRO A 70 -7.63 25.69 -34.18
N GLN A 71 -8.38 26.14 -33.18
CA GLN A 71 -7.89 26.20 -31.82
C GLN A 71 -7.94 24.79 -31.24
N ALA A 72 -6.87 24.39 -30.55
CA ALA A 72 -6.93 23.18 -29.75
C ALA A 72 -8.07 23.33 -28.73
N SER A 73 -8.98 22.35 -28.70
CA SER A 73 -10.08 22.40 -27.74
C SER A 73 -9.53 22.26 -26.33
N SER A 74 -9.97 23.12 -25.40
CA SER A 74 -9.63 22.97 -23.97
C SER A 74 -10.03 21.59 -23.42
N ALA A 75 -11.05 20.95 -24.02
CA ALA A 75 -11.43 19.58 -23.69
C ALA A 75 -10.32 18.57 -24.00
N MET A 76 -9.50 18.79 -25.03
CA MET A 76 -8.40 17.88 -25.38
C MET A 76 -7.29 17.93 -24.33
N THR A 77 -6.89 19.13 -23.89
CA THR A 77 -5.92 19.30 -22.80
C THR A 77 -6.44 18.68 -21.50
N GLN A 78 -7.73 18.87 -21.18
CA GLN A 78 -8.35 18.24 -20.02
C GLN A 78 -8.36 16.71 -20.13
N LYS A 79 -8.60 16.17 -21.34
CA LYS A 79 -8.56 14.72 -21.58
C LYS A 79 -7.15 14.15 -21.44
N ILE A 80 -6.12 14.84 -21.90
CA ILE A 80 -4.72 14.43 -21.71
C ILE A 80 -4.41 14.32 -20.20
N GLN A 81 -4.75 15.35 -19.42
CA GLN A 81 -4.57 15.34 -17.96
C GLN A 81 -5.40 14.26 -17.27
N GLN A 82 -6.64 14.03 -17.72
CA GLN A 82 -7.51 12.98 -17.19
C GLN A 82 -6.91 11.59 -17.47
N THR A 83 -6.43 11.33 -18.69
CA THR A 83 -5.83 10.03 -19.02
C THR A 83 -4.51 9.77 -18.28
N ASP A 84 -3.72 10.81 -18.00
CA ASP A 84 -2.54 10.71 -17.12
C ASP A 84 -2.94 10.32 -15.69
N GLN A 85 -4.01 10.92 -15.16
CA GLN A 85 -4.55 10.55 -13.84
C GLN A 85 -5.10 9.11 -13.83
N GLU A 86 -5.92 8.74 -14.80
CA GLU A 86 -6.47 7.38 -14.95
C GLU A 86 -5.37 6.33 -15.08
N MET A 87 -4.27 6.65 -15.76
CA MET A 87 -3.11 5.77 -15.87
C MET A 87 -2.44 5.54 -14.52
N ARG A 88 -2.21 6.61 -13.74
CA ARG A 88 -1.63 6.52 -12.40
C ARG A 88 -2.53 5.72 -11.46
N ASP A 89 -3.82 5.99 -11.49
CA ASP A 89 -4.82 5.29 -10.68
C ASP A 89 -4.89 3.81 -11.04
N THR A 90 -4.82 3.46 -12.33
CA THR A 90 -4.82 2.05 -12.77
C THR A 90 -3.55 1.30 -12.38
N ILE A 91 -2.40 1.98 -12.31
CA ILE A 91 -1.12 1.36 -11.91
C ILE A 91 -1.03 1.27 -10.37
N GLY A 92 -1.91 1.96 -9.64
CA GLY A 92 -1.85 2.03 -8.18
C GLY A 92 -0.73 2.94 -7.68
N LEU A 93 -0.31 3.92 -8.49
CA LEU A 93 0.68 4.93 -8.10
C LEU A 93 -0.02 6.20 -7.63
N GLN A 94 -0.12 6.40 -6.32
CA GLN A 94 -0.67 7.60 -5.73
C GLN A 94 0.32 8.77 -5.82
N ARG A 95 -0.21 10.00 -5.83
CA ARG A 95 0.55 11.26 -5.91
C ARG A 95 1.63 11.40 -4.84
N ALA A 96 1.45 10.76 -3.68
CA ALA A 96 2.41 10.73 -2.59
C ALA A 96 3.71 9.99 -2.94
N SER A 97 3.63 8.91 -3.74
CA SER A 97 4.79 8.14 -4.20
C SER A 97 5.63 8.92 -5.21
N LEU A 98 4.99 9.82 -5.97
CA LEU A 98 5.64 10.71 -6.95
C LEU A 98 6.32 11.94 -6.32
N GLY A 99 6.33 12.04 -4.98
CA GLY A 99 6.96 13.16 -4.27
C GLY A 99 6.24 14.50 -4.45
N MET A 100 5.01 14.49 -4.98
CA MET A 100 4.23 15.72 -5.11
C MET A 100 3.80 16.19 -3.72
N GLN A 101 4.20 17.41 -3.37
CA GLN A 101 3.82 18.03 -2.11
C GLN A 101 2.30 18.18 -2.05
N SER A 102 1.69 17.60 -1.01
CA SER A 102 0.29 17.79 -0.65
C SER A 102 0.22 18.57 0.67
N ASN A 103 -0.99 18.96 1.09
CA ASN A 103 -1.20 19.89 2.21
C ASN A 103 -0.94 19.27 3.59
N GLU A 104 -0.45 18.03 3.69
CA GLU A 104 -0.18 17.35 4.95
C GLU A 104 1.20 17.72 5.50
N ARG A 105 1.21 18.27 6.73
CA ARG A 105 2.44 18.74 7.41
C ARG A 105 2.98 17.77 8.46
N SER A 106 2.23 16.74 8.84
CA SER A 106 2.64 15.80 9.90
C SER A 106 3.48 14.66 9.34
N GLY A 107 4.62 14.37 9.97
CA GLY A 107 5.48 13.24 9.62
C GLY A 107 4.78 11.87 9.73
N ALA A 108 3.80 11.74 10.63
CA ALA A 108 3.00 10.52 10.75
C ALA A 108 2.12 10.29 9.50
N ALA A 109 1.41 11.33 9.05
CA ALA A 109 0.56 11.26 7.85
C ALA A 109 1.37 11.03 6.55
N ILE A 110 2.63 11.49 6.50
CA ILE A 110 3.54 11.20 5.39
C ILE A 110 3.94 9.72 5.39
N ARG A 111 4.17 9.11 6.57
CA ARG A 111 4.51 7.68 6.67
C ARG A 111 3.35 6.78 6.27
N GLU A 112 2.15 7.08 6.77
CA GLU A 112 0.96 6.30 6.46
C GLU A 112 0.63 6.32 4.96
N ARG A 113 0.83 7.46 4.28
CA ARG A 113 0.70 7.51 2.81
C ARG A 113 1.80 6.80 2.05
N LYS A 114 3.02 6.70 2.58
CA LYS A 114 4.05 5.84 1.98
C LYS A 114 3.61 4.38 2.03
N GLN A 115 3.08 3.93 3.17
CA GLN A 115 2.48 2.60 3.28
C GLN A 115 1.30 2.42 2.31
N GLU A 116 0.42 3.41 2.16
CA GLU A 116 -0.67 3.35 1.18
C GLU A 116 -0.16 3.20 -0.27
N GLY A 117 0.94 3.89 -0.62
CA GLY A 117 1.62 3.72 -1.92
C GLY A 117 2.24 2.34 -2.11
N ASP A 118 2.82 1.78 -1.04
CA ASP A 118 3.39 0.43 -1.05
C ASP A 118 2.29 -0.63 -1.22
N VAL A 119 1.13 -0.45 -0.58
CA VAL A 119 -0.06 -1.33 -0.72
C VAL A 119 -0.58 -1.30 -2.15
N GLY A 120 -0.59 -0.15 -2.83
CA GLY A 120 -0.99 -0.04 -4.24
C GLY A 120 -0.16 -0.91 -5.18
N THR A 121 1.14 -1.08 -4.87
CA THR A 121 2.08 -1.89 -5.66
C THR A 121 2.16 -3.36 -5.20
N PHE A 122 1.60 -3.68 -4.02
CA PHE A 122 1.70 -5.00 -3.40
C PHE A 122 1.16 -6.13 -4.29
N ALA A 123 0.15 -5.87 -5.11
CA ALA A 123 -0.39 -6.86 -6.05
C ALA A 123 0.68 -7.42 -7.01
N PHE A 124 1.66 -6.62 -7.42
CA PHE A 124 2.76 -7.09 -8.28
C PHE A 124 3.72 -8.00 -7.51
N HIS A 125 4.02 -7.66 -6.26
CA HIS A 125 4.85 -8.47 -5.38
C HIS A 125 4.17 -9.78 -4.98
N ASP A 126 2.86 -9.77 -4.71
CA ASP A 126 2.07 -10.95 -4.40
C ASP A 126 1.98 -11.90 -5.61
N ASN A 127 1.73 -11.37 -6.80
CA ASN A 127 1.75 -12.19 -8.02
C ASN A 127 3.13 -12.81 -8.29
N LEU A 128 4.20 -12.08 -8.00
CA LEU A 128 5.56 -12.63 -8.06
C LEU A 128 5.76 -13.72 -7.00
N ALA A 129 5.30 -13.51 -5.77
CA ALA A 129 5.35 -14.49 -4.68
C ALA A 129 4.68 -15.82 -5.08
N ARG A 130 3.44 -15.74 -5.58
CA ARG A 130 2.67 -16.90 -6.06
C ARG A 130 3.37 -17.61 -7.22
N SER A 131 4.02 -16.84 -8.09
CA SER A 131 4.80 -17.41 -9.21
C SER A 131 6.03 -18.17 -8.71
N ILE A 132 6.74 -17.64 -7.71
CA ILE A 132 7.88 -18.31 -7.06
C ILE A 132 7.41 -19.55 -6.30
N GLU A 133 6.27 -19.49 -5.60
CA GLU A 133 5.70 -20.63 -4.90
C GLU A 133 5.32 -21.75 -5.87
N HIS A 134 4.67 -21.41 -6.98
CA HIS A 134 4.35 -22.36 -8.04
C HIS A 134 5.62 -23.00 -8.64
N LEU A 135 6.64 -22.19 -8.91
CA LEU A 135 7.94 -22.70 -9.35
C LEU A 135 8.56 -23.65 -8.31
N GLY A 136 8.49 -23.31 -7.03
CA GLY A 136 8.95 -24.16 -5.93
C GLY A 136 8.23 -25.51 -5.87
N ARG A 137 6.91 -25.53 -6.07
CA ARG A 137 6.13 -26.78 -6.17
C ARG A 137 6.56 -27.63 -7.35
N VAL A 138 6.78 -27.02 -8.53
CA VAL A 138 7.30 -27.73 -9.71
C VAL A 138 8.70 -28.29 -9.46
N LEU A 139 9.57 -27.55 -8.77
CA LEU A 139 10.89 -28.03 -8.39
C LEU A 139 10.82 -29.19 -7.38
N LEU A 140 9.93 -29.13 -6.39
CA LEU A 140 9.72 -30.23 -5.43
C LEU A 140 9.20 -31.49 -6.10
N ASP A 141 8.31 -31.37 -7.09
CA ASP A 141 7.79 -32.51 -7.86
C ASP A 141 8.91 -33.20 -8.67
N MET A 142 9.83 -32.41 -9.23
CA MET A 142 10.99 -32.94 -9.97
C MET A 142 12.14 -33.40 -9.05
N ALA A 143 12.20 -32.95 -7.80
CA ALA A 143 13.33 -33.19 -6.91
C ALA A 143 13.62 -34.69 -6.67
N PRO A 144 12.63 -35.58 -6.45
CA PRO A 144 12.90 -37.02 -6.28
C PRO A 144 13.56 -37.68 -7.50
N GLY A 145 13.23 -37.22 -8.72
CA GLY A 145 13.84 -37.72 -9.95
C GLY A 145 15.25 -37.19 -10.21
N LEU A 146 15.56 -35.97 -9.74
CA LEU A 146 16.86 -35.33 -9.91
C LEU A 146 17.87 -35.69 -8.80
N LEU A 147 17.37 -35.98 -7.60
CA LEU A 147 18.15 -36.27 -6.39
C LEU A 147 17.99 -37.76 -6.02
N ASP A 148 18.29 -38.64 -6.97
CA ASP A 148 18.22 -40.09 -6.84
C ASP A 148 19.49 -40.71 -6.21
N THR A 149 20.61 -40.00 -6.31
CA THR A 149 21.97 -40.44 -5.95
C THR A 149 22.46 -39.84 -4.64
N GLU A 150 23.48 -40.47 -4.06
CA GLU A 150 24.20 -39.95 -2.89
C GLU A 150 24.95 -38.67 -3.24
N ARG A 151 24.61 -37.56 -2.57
CA ARG A 151 25.31 -36.28 -2.75
C ARG A 151 25.20 -35.39 -1.52
N VAL A 152 26.14 -34.46 -1.40
CA VAL A 152 26.10 -33.38 -0.40
C VAL A 152 25.30 -32.22 -0.99
N ILE A 153 24.23 -31.80 -0.30
CA ILE A 153 23.43 -30.63 -0.66
C ILE A 153 23.65 -29.56 0.40
N ARG A 154 23.71 -28.30 -0.06
CA ARG A 154 23.73 -27.13 0.80
C ARG A 154 22.31 -26.66 1.09
N LEU A 155 21.91 -26.70 2.35
CA LEU A 155 20.64 -26.15 2.84
C LEU A 155 20.86 -24.72 3.35
N GLY A 156 19.94 -23.83 3.00
CA GLY A 156 19.86 -22.49 3.61
C GLY A 156 18.87 -22.52 4.76
N LEU A 157 19.33 -22.17 5.96
CA LEU A 157 18.50 -22.00 7.16
C LEU A 157 17.96 -20.56 7.25
N GLU A 158 16.96 -20.34 8.12
CA GLU A 158 16.21 -19.07 8.28
C GLU A 158 17.03 -17.85 8.76
N GLY A 159 18.36 -17.93 8.75
CA GLY A 159 19.27 -16.85 9.13
C GLY A 159 20.39 -16.57 8.11
N GLY A 160 20.35 -17.19 6.93
CA GLY A 160 21.45 -17.11 5.95
C GLY A 160 22.64 -18.04 6.28
N GLU A 161 22.53 -18.81 7.37
CA GLU A 161 23.45 -19.91 7.68
C GLU A 161 23.28 -21.04 6.66
N GLN A 162 24.40 -21.63 6.26
CA GLN A 162 24.46 -22.69 5.27
C GLN A 162 24.91 -23.98 5.95
N GLU A 163 24.09 -25.02 5.87
CA GLU A 163 24.43 -26.35 6.37
C GLU A 163 24.65 -27.32 5.21
N PHE A 164 25.69 -28.13 5.29
CA PHE A 164 25.96 -29.18 4.30
C PHE A 164 25.42 -30.51 4.81
N ILE A 165 24.35 -31.01 4.20
CA ILE A 165 23.73 -32.28 4.55
C ILE A 165 23.97 -33.29 3.43
N LYS A 166 24.43 -34.49 3.80
CA LYS A 166 24.48 -35.65 2.91
C LYS A 166 23.10 -36.31 2.85
N ILE A 167 22.62 -36.54 1.62
CA ILE A 167 21.32 -37.13 1.31
C ILE A 167 21.50 -38.51 0.66
N ASN A 168 20.48 -39.37 0.80
CA ASN A 168 20.41 -40.72 0.22
C ASN A 168 21.53 -41.69 0.62
N GLU A 169 22.20 -41.50 1.76
CA GLU A 169 23.28 -42.38 2.21
C GLU A 169 22.77 -43.81 2.41
N SER A 170 23.37 -44.77 1.73
CA SER A 170 23.12 -46.20 1.94
C SER A 170 23.93 -46.70 3.14
N GLN A 171 23.25 -47.05 4.23
CA GLN A 171 23.89 -47.71 5.38
C GLN A 171 23.34 -49.13 5.50
N GLU A 172 24.23 -50.12 5.48
CA GLU A 172 23.90 -51.50 5.80
C GLU A 172 23.90 -51.69 7.31
N GLU A 173 22.72 -51.92 7.87
CA GLU A 173 22.55 -52.34 9.27
C GLU A 173 21.78 -53.66 9.26
N LEU A 174 22.38 -54.72 9.83
CA LEU A 174 21.78 -56.06 9.95
C LEU A 174 21.29 -56.69 8.62
N GLY A 175 21.99 -56.48 7.50
CA GLY A 175 21.68 -57.15 6.22
C GLY A 175 20.45 -56.61 5.50
N VAL A 176 19.92 -55.46 5.94
CA VAL A 176 18.91 -54.69 5.21
C VAL A 176 19.56 -53.36 4.81
N VAL A 177 19.65 -53.11 3.50
CA VAL A 177 20.11 -51.83 2.96
C VAL A 177 19.04 -50.79 3.28
N LYS A 178 19.28 -49.93 4.29
CA LYS A 178 18.37 -48.84 4.63
C LYS A 178 18.98 -47.53 4.14
N LYS A 179 18.27 -46.85 3.23
CA LYS A 179 18.64 -45.50 2.82
C LYS A 179 18.32 -44.54 3.96
N ILE A 180 19.34 -43.81 4.43
CA ILE A 180 19.21 -42.77 5.43
C ILE A 180 18.98 -41.44 4.68
N ARG A 181 17.97 -40.69 5.13
CA ARG A 181 17.55 -39.40 4.52
C ARG A 181 17.18 -39.55 3.04
N ASP A 182 16.24 -40.46 2.77
CA ASP A 182 15.65 -40.64 1.45
C ASP A 182 14.64 -39.52 1.16
N ILE A 183 14.93 -38.69 0.15
CA ILE A 183 14.07 -37.57 -0.27
C ILE A 183 12.78 -38.07 -0.94
N SER A 184 12.77 -39.30 -1.48
CA SER A 184 11.59 -39.84 -2.17
C SER A 184 10.43 -40.20 -1.24
N MET A 185 10.69 -40.37 0.06
CA MET A 185 9.68 -40.75 1.06
C MET A 185 9.15 -39.57 1.88
N GLY A 186 9.69 -38.36 1.71
CA GLY A 186 9.26 -37.17 2.44
C GLY A 186 8.15 -36.40 1.75
N THR A 187 7.13 -35.97 2.50
CA THR A 187 6.16 -34.96 2.04
C THR A 187 6.73 -33.58 2.30
N TYR A 188 7.05 -32.84 1.23
CA TYR A 188 7.57 -31.48 1.30
C TYR A 188 6.55 -30.50 0.72
N ASP A 189 6.46 -29.31 1.30
CA ASP A 189 5.68 -28.19 0.78
C ASP A 189 6.55 -26.92 0.74
N VAL A 190 6.20 -25.98 -0.13
CA VAL A 190 6.88 -24.68 -0.25
C VAL A 190 5.98 -23.60 0.30
N ALA A 191 6.46 -22.90 1.33
CA ALA A 191 5.88 -21.65 1.79
C ALA A 191 6.80 -20.48 1.37
N VAL A 192 6.26 -19.51 0.65
CA VAL A 192 6.98 -18.28 0.30
C VAL A 192 6.46 -17.16 1.18
N THR A 193 7.30 -16.68 2.10
CA THR A 193 6.99 -15.50 2.90
C THR A 193 7.57 -14.27 2.21
N VAL A 194 6.69 -13.40 1.71
CA VAL A 194 7.09 -12.10 1.17
C VAL A 194 6.83 -11.04 2.23
N GLY A 195 7.90 -10.61 2.87
CA GLY A 195 7.91 -9.49 3.81
C GLY A 195 8.57 -8.25 3.21
N PRO A 196 8.44 -7.08 3.88
CA PRO A 196 9.31 -5.96 3.60
C PRO A 196 10.77 -6.42 3.66
N SER A 197 11.63 -5.84 2.82
CA SER A 197 13.05 -6.22 2.82
C SER A 197 13.61 -6.13 4.24
N PHE A 198 14.56 -7.02 4.59
CA PHE A 198 15.21 -7.01 5.90
C PHE A 198 15.70 -5.60 6.30
N THR A 199 16.10 -4.77 5.33
CA THR A 199 16.45 -3.37 5.53
C THR A 199 15.27 -2.50 6.00
N THR A 200 14.09 -2.67 5.40
CA THR A 200 12.86 -1.96 5.78
C THR A 200 12.34 -2.46 7.12
N GLN A 201 12.31 -3.78 7.34
CA GLN A 201 11.90 -4.36 8.63
C GLN A 201 12.81 -3.89 9.77
N ARG A 202 14.14 -3.82 9.55
CA ARG A 202 15.09 -3.25 10.53
C ARG A 202 14.81 -1.77 10.79
N THR A 203 14.45 -1.01 9.77
CA THR A 203 14.16 0.44 9.91
C THR A 203 12.84 0.68 10.65
N GLU A 204 11.82 -0.13 10.38
CA GLU A 204 10.54 -0.08 11.07
C GLU A 204 10.66 -0.54 12.52
N ALA A 205 11.38 -1.65 12.77
CA ALA A 205 11.70 -2.13 14.11
C ALA A 205 12.48 -1.09 14.93
N ARG A 206 13.43 -0.37 14.29
CA ARG A 206 14.16 0.73 14.91
C ARG A 206 13.22 1.84 15.35
N GLN A 207 12.29 2.22 14.47
CA GLN A 207 11.36 3.31 14.75
C GLN A 207 10.35 2.92 15.83
N SER A 208 9.73 1.74 15.74
CA SER A 208 8.76 1.25 16.71
C SER A 208 9.40 1.04 18.08
N MET A 209 10.63 0.52 18.14
CA MET A 209 11.38 0.38 19.38
C MET A 209 11.79 1.76 19.93
N GLY A 210 12.14 2.73 19.08
CA GLY A 210 12.42 4.10 19.49
C GLY A 210 11.21 4.81 20.10
N GLU A 211 10.03 4.64 19.51
CA GLU A 211 8.75 5.16 20.05
C GLU A 211 8.40 4.46 21.37
N PHE A 212 8.59 3.14 21.47
CA PHE A 212 8.39 2.39 22.70
C PHE A 212 9.33 2.85 23.83
N LEU A 213 10.61 3.07 23.54
CA LEU A 213 11.60 3.55 24.51
C LEU A 213 11.31 4.99 24.97
N GLN A 214 10.73 5.84 24.12
CA GLN A 214 10.27 7.17 24.53
C GLN A 214 9.09 7.11 25.49
N TYR A 215 8.16 6.17 25.27
CA TYR A 215 7.00 5.97 26.14
C TYR A 215 7.38 5.25 27.45
N PHE A 216 8.34 4.32 27.41
CA PHE A 216 8.76 3.50 28.54
C PHE A 216 10.29 3.48 28.70
N PRO A 217 10.90 4.51 29.31
CA PRO A 217 12.36 4.61 29.45
C PRO A 217 12.99 3.48 30.26
N GLN A 218 12.22 2.82 31.14
CA GLN A 218 12.69 1.67 31.92
C GLN A 218 12.92 0.41 31.06
N ALA A 219 12.31 0.31 29.88
CA ALA A 219 12.56 -0.80 28.97
C ALA A 219 13.96 -0.77 28.35
N ALA A 220 14.64 0.39 28.39
CA ALA A 220 16.01 0.54 27.89
C ALA A 220 17.02 -0.36 28.63
N THR A 221 16.77 -0.71 29.89
CA THR A 221 17.66 -1.59 30.68
C THR A 221 17.49 -3.08 30.35
N VAL A 222 16.38 -3.45 29.71
CA VAL A 222 16.04 -4.84 29.37
C VAL A 222 16.16 -5.13 27.88
N ILE A 223 15.88 -4.13 27.03
CA ILE A 223 15.83 -4.26 25.56
C ILE A 223 16.91 -3.41 24.88
N GLY A 224 17.73 -2.70 25.67
CA GLY A 224 18.76 -1.79 25.15
C GLY A 224 19.80 -2.48 24.26
N ASP A 225 20.14 -3.73 24.54
CA ASP A 225 21.08 -4.53 23.74
C ASP A 225 20.50 -4.92 22.37
N LEU A 226 19.23 -5.35 22.35
CA LEU A 226 18.49 -5.64 21.12
C LEU A 226 18.27 -4.39 20.27
N TYR A 227 17.97 -3.26 20.92
CA TYR A 227 17.86 -1.96 20.23
C TYR A 227 19.19 -1.53 19.61
N ALA A 228 20.30 -1.68 20.34
CA ALA A 228 21.63 -1.39 19.82
C ALA A 228 22.00 -2.30 18.63
N LYS A 229 21.62 -3.59 18.66
CA LYS A 229 21.86 -4.53 17.54
C LYS A 229 21.07 -4.17 16.27
N VAL A 230 19.90 -3.55 16.41
CA VAL A 230 19.08 -3.07 15.28
C VAL A 230 19.61 -1.72 14.74
N MET A 231 20.35 -0.96 15.54
CA MET A 231 21.02 0.27 15.12
C MET A 231 22.26 -0.04 14.28
N ASP A 232 22.32 0.50 13.06
CA ASP A 232 23.45 0.32 12.11
C ASP A 232 24.50 1.44 12.30
N TRP A 233 24.79 1.82 13.55
CA TRP A 233 25.89 2.76 13.81
C TRP A 233 27.23 1.99 13.89
N PRO A 234 28.37 2.65 13.63
CA PRO A 234 29.67 2.07 13.90
C PRO A 234 29.75 1.56 15.35
N ASP A 235 30.25 0.34 15.56
CA ASP A 235 30.35 -0.34 16.86
C ASP A 235 29.03 -0.76 17.55
N SER A 236 27.93 -0.90 16.80
CA SER A 236 26.65 -1.37 17.36
C SER A 236 26.70 -2.72 18.06
N GLU A 237 27.49 -3.65 17.52
CA GLU A 237 27.71 -4.98 18.12
C GLU A 237 28.43 -4.87 19.47
N LYS A 238 29.46 -4.03 19.59
CA LYS A 238 30.20 -3.83 20.85
C LYS A 238 29.32 -3.13 21.91
N VAL A 239 28.42 -2.25 21.48
CA VAL A 239 27.46 -1.62 22.38
C VAL A 239 26.40 -2.63 22.84
N ALA A 240 25.90 -3.48 21.95
CA ALA A 240 24.97 -4.56 22.30
C ALA A 240 25.61 -5.55 23.29
N GLU A 241 26.87 -5.95 23.08
CA GLU A 241 27.62 -6.80 24.01
C GLU A 241 27.78 -6.15 25.39
N ARG A 242 28.10 -4.85 25.45
CA ARG A 242 28.22 -4.12 26.72
C ARG A 242 26.88 -4.01 27.46
N LEU A 243 25.79 -3.77 26.72
CA LEU A 243 24.46 -3.70 27.29
C LEU A 243 23.97 -5.08 27.74
N ARG A 244 24.36 -6.16 27.06
CA ARG A 244 24.15 -7.54 27.54
C ARG A 244 24.78 -7.76 28.90
N PHE A 245 25.99 -7.28 29.16
CA PHE A 245 26.61 -7.41 30.49
C PHE A 245 25.85 -6.65 31.59
N LEU A 246 25.06 -5.64 31.24
CA LEU A 246 24.23 -4.87 32.18
C LEU A 246 22.82 -5.46 32.39
N LEU A 247 22.42 -6.48 31.62
CA LEU A 247 21.10 -7.11 31.78
C LEU A 247 20.95 -7.80 33.14
N PRO A 248 19.74 -7.76 33.76
CA PRO A 248 19.42 -8.52 34.96
C PRO A 248 19.69 -10.03 34.78
N PRO A 249 20.19 -10.72 35.82
CA PRO A 249 20.64 -12.12 35.72
C PRO A 249 19.54 -13.11 35.32
N GLU A 250 18.26 -12.80 35.56
CA GLU A 250 17.11 -13.66 35.21
C GLU A 250 16.90 -13.78 33.70
N ILE A 251 17.14 -12.71 32.93
CA ILE A 251 16.94 -12.69 31.47
C ILE A 251 18.13 -13.31 30.75
N LYS A 252 19.35 -13.07 31.26
CA LYS A 252 20.56 -13.75 30.77
C LYS A 252 20.45 -15.27 30.91
N ALA A 253 20.00 -15.75 32.06
CA ALA A 253 19.82 -17.19 32.28
C ALA A 253 18.75 -17.79 31.36
N ALA A 254 17.67 -17.04 31.06
CA ALA A 254 16.62 -17.48 30.15
C ALA A 254 17.04 -17.45 28.67
N GLU A 255 17.81 -16.45 28.23
CA GLU A 255 18.38 -16.41 26.87
C GLU A 255 19.45 -17.48 26.67
N GLU A 256 20.38 -17.66 27.62
CA GLU A 256 21.39 -18.72 27.55
C GLU A 256 20.75 -20.12 27.60
N ALA A 257 19.64 -20.29 28.33
CA ALA A 257 18.87 -21.53 28.33
C ALA A 257 18.23 -21.77 26.96
N LYS A 258 17.61 -20.75 26.34
CA LYS A 258 17.02 -20.85 24.99
C LYS A 258 18.06 -21.03 23.88
N GLU A 259 19.24 -20.44 24.02
CA GLU A 259 20.34 -20.59 23.06
C GLU A 259 20.92 -22.01 23.12
N LYS A 260 21.00 -22.61 24.32
CA LYS A 260 21.33 -24.03 24.49
C LYS A 260 20.23 -24.96 23.98
N GLU A 261 18.96 -24.59 24.14
CA GLU A 261 17.81 -25.34 23.62
C GLU A 261 17.70 -25.26 22.08
N ARG A 262 18.15 -24.15 21.47
CA ARG A 262 18.20 -23.99 20.00
C ARG A 262 19.42 -24.67 19.37
N ALA A 263 20.53 -24.79 20.11
CA ALA A 263 21.71 -25.54 19.70
C ALA A 263 21.52 -27.07 19.81
N ALA A 264 20.57 -27.54 20.62
CA ALA A 264 20.17 -28.94 20.69
C ALA A 264 18.90 -29.15 19.85
N GLY A 265 19.06 -29.63 18.62
CA GLY A 265 17.94 -29.90 17.71
C GLY A 265 16.82 -30.80 18.30
N PRO A 266 15.65 -30.89 17.65
CA PRO A 266 14.45 -31.50 18.21
C PRO A 266 14.55 -33.03 18.28
N GLN A 267 15.15 -33.54 19.35
CA GLN A 267 15.03 -34.93 19.79
C GLN A 267 14.99 -35.00 21.31
N ALA A 268 13.77 -35.06 21.86
CA ALA A 268 13.35 -36.08 22.82
C ALA A 268 11.99 -35.68 23.42
N THR A 269 10.98 -36.47 23.09
CA THR A 269 9.72 -36.57 23.82
C THR A 269 9.94 -36.79 25.32
N PRO A 270 9.15 -36.16 26.21
CA PRO A 270 9.25 -36.35 27.66
C PRO A 270 8.66 -37.71 28.09
N PRO A 271 9.29 -38.49 28.97
CA PRO A 271 8.60 -39.52 29.73
C PRO A 271 7.94 -38.91 30.97
N ALA A 272 6.64 -39.12 31.07
CA ALA A 272 5.86 -38.94 32.29
C ALA A 272 6.22 -39.99 33.34
N GLY A 273 6.34 -39.57 34.61
CA GLY A 273 6.46 -40.44 35.79
C GLY A 273 7.11 -39.70 36.98
N GLY A 274 6.32 -39.23 37.94
CA GLY A 274 6.81 -38.67 39.22
C GLY A 274 7.12 -39.75 40.26
N PRO A 275 7.12 -39.45 41.58
CA PRO A 275 7.25 -38.17 42.27
C PRO A 275 8.47 -38.15 43.23
N ASP A 276 8.95 -36.95 43.55
CA ASP A 276 9.69 -36.55 44.76
C ASP A 276 10.66 -35.45 44.35
N ILE A 277 10.50 -34.26 44.95
CA ILE A 277 11.53 -33.29 45.34
C ILE A 277 10.78 -32.01 45.76
N GLN A 278 10.67 -31.87 47.08
CA GLN A 278 10.80 -30.65 47.89
C GLN A 278 10.32 -29.32 47.30
N GLU A 279 9.35 -28.71 48.00
CA GLU A 279 8.97 -27.30 47.89
C GLU A 279 10.22 -26.39 47.80
N PRO A 280 10.35 -25.56 46.75
CA PRO A 280 11.35 -24.50 46.78
C PRO A 280 10.96 -23.47 47.86
N PRO A 281 11.94 -23.00 48.66
CA PRO A 281 11.69 -22.04 49.73
C PRO A 281 11.21 -20.71 49.13
N GLN A 282 10.17 -20.13 49.74
CA GLN A 282 9.70 -18.78 49.42
C GLN A 282 10.88 -17.79 49.49
N PRO A 283 11.18 -17.04 48.41
CA PRO A 283 12.09 -15.92 48.51
C PRO A 283 11.42 -14.85 49.38
N GLN A 284 12.05 -14.47 50.47
CA GLN A 284 11.68 -13.27 51.21
C GLN A 284 11.93 -12.06 50.29
N ILE A 285 10.87 -11.61 49.63
CA ILE A 285 10.88 -10.39 48.81
C ILE A 285 11.17 -9.22 49.77
N PRO A 286 12.15 -8.34 49.47
CA PRO A 286 12.36 -7.12 50.24
C PRO A 286 11.03 -6.34 50.32
N PRO A 287 10.61 -5.81 51.47
CA PRO A 287 9.32 -5.12 51.61
C PRO A 287 9.12 -3.95 50.62
N GLU A 288 10.21 -3.35 50.14
CA GLU A 288 10.17 -2.31 49.09
C GLU A 288 9.79 -2.82 47.69
N VAL A 289 10.14 -4.07 47.36
CA VAL A 289 9.82 -4.69 46.05
C VAL A 289 8.37 -5.19 46.06
N GLN A 290 7.86 -5.68 47.20
CA GLN A 290 6.42 -5.97 47.36
C GLN A 290 5.56 -4.71 47.20
N LEU A 291 6.00 -3.56 47.76
CA LEU A 291 5.30 -2.29 47.61
C LEU A 291 5.29 -1.82 46.15
N LYS A 292 6.41 -1.94 45.43
CA LYS A 292 6.47 -1.59 43.99
C LYS A 292 5.65 -2.53 43.11
N ILE A 293 5.58 -3.82 43.44
CA ILE A 293 4.72 -4.78 42.73
C ILE A 293 3.25 -4.46 43.01
N GLN A 294 2.88 -4.10 44.24
CA GLN A 294 1.51 -3.63 44.56
C GLN A 294 1.17 -2.32 43.85
N GLU A 295 2.09 -1.34 43.81
CA GLU A 295 1.89 -0.09 43.06
C GLU A 295 1.74 -0.35 41.56
N GLY A 296 2.53 -1.29 41.01
CA GLY A 296 2.41 -1.72 39.61
C GLY A 296 1.07 -2.40 39.32
N GLN A 297 0.60 -3.27 40.22
CA GLN A 297 -0.71 -3.90 40.13
C GLN A 297 -1.85 -2.88 40.24
N LEU A 298 -1.75 -1.91 41.16
CA LEU A 298 -2.71 -0.81 41.29
C LEU A 298 -2.78 0.04 40.02
N LYS A 299 -1.64 0.40 39.43
CA LYS A 299 -1.61 1.15 38.16
C LYS A 299 -2.17 0.36 36.98
N LEU A 300 -1.93 -0.95 36.93
CA LEU A 300 -2.55 -1.83 35.94
C LEU A 300 -4.07 -1.90 36.13
N GLN A 301 -4.54 -1.94 37.38
CA GLN A 301 -5.96 -1.93 37.71
C GLN A 301 -6.62 -0.59 37.36
N GLU A 302 -5.97 0.54 37.66
CA GLU A 302 -6.41 1.88 37.25
C GLU A 302 -6.47 2.01 35.73
N ALA A 303 -5.47 1.50 35.01
CA ALA A 303 -5.48 1.49 33.54
C ALA A 303 -6.60 0.62 32.97
N GLN A 304 -6.89 -0.54 33.59
CA GLN A 304 -8.04 -1.37 33.22
C GLN A 304 -9.38 -0.68 33.48
N ILE A 305 -9.52 0.04 34.60
CA ILE A 305 -10.72 0.81 34.93
C ILE A 305 -10.90 1.96 33.92
N GLN A 306 -9.84 2.69 33.57
CA GLN A 306 -9.90 3.75 32.55
C GLN A 306 -10.27 3.19 31.18
N LEU A 307 -9.76 2.01 30.82
CA LEU A 307 -10.10 1.34 29.57
C LEU A 307 -11.57 0.88 29.56
N GLN A 308 -12.09 0.37 30.68
CA GLN A 308 -13.52 0.07 30.83
C GLN A 308 -14.38 1.34 30.77
N GLU A 309 -13.99 2.43 31.43
CA GLU A 309 -14.71 3.71 31.33
C GLU A 309 -14.72 4.26 29.90
N ALA A 310 -13.61 4.15 29.18
CA ALA A 310 -13.52 4.53 27.77
C ALA A 310 -14.41 3.65 26.89
N GLN A 311 -14.46 2.34 27.13
CA GLN A 311 -15.38 1.41 26.43
C GLN A 311 -16.84 1.74 26.71
N VAL A 312 -17.20 2.06 27.96
CA VAL A 312 -18.56 2.45 28.33
C VAL A 312 -18.94 3.78 27.66
N LYS A 313 -18.03 4.76 27.62
CA LYS A 313 -18.26 6.03 26.89
C LYS A 313 -18.44 5.80 25.39
N LEU A 314 -17.62 4.93 24.79
CA LEU A 314 -17.77 4.55 23.38
C LEU A 314 -19.13 3.89 23.11
N GLN A 315 -19.57 2.98 23.99
CA GLN A 315 -20.90 2.37 23.88
C GLN A 315 -22.04 3.39 24.02
N GLN A 316 -21.90 4.37 24.93
CA GLN A 316 -22.86 5.47 25.06
C GLN A 316 -22.91 6.36 23.82
N GLU A 317 -21.76 6.66 23.21
CA GLU A 317 -21.69 7.43 21.96
C GLU A 317 -22.28 6.64 20.78
N GLN A 318 -22.01 5.34 20.68
CA GLN A 318 -22.63 4.48 19.67
C GLN A 318 -24.15 4.39 19.84
N ALA A 319 -24.64 4.33 21.08
CA ALA A 319 -26.08 4.36 21.36
C ALA A 319 -26.71 5.70 20.95
N LYS A 320 -26.05 6.83 21.22
CA LYS A 320 -26.49 8.16 20.78
C LYS A 320 -26.49 8.29 19.26
N LEU A 321 -25.47 7.74 18.58
CA LEU A 321 -25.43 7.71 17.12
C LEU A 321 -26.59 6.92 16.53
N ARG A 322 -26.90 5.74 17.07
CA ARG A 322 -28.08 4.97 16.66
C ARG A 322 -29.40 5.71 16.91
N GLU A 323 -29.51 6.44 18.02
CA GLU A 323 -30.69 7.27 18.30
C GLU A 323 -30.84 8.38 17.27
N ILE A 324 -29.74 9.05 16.90
CA ILE A 324 -29.72 10.08 15.86
C ILE A 324 -30.11 9.47 14.50
N GLU A 325 -29.55 8.32 14.13
CA GLU A 325 -29.88 7.61 12.89
C GLU A 325 -31.37 7.27 12.82
N LEU A 326 -31.93 6.64 13.87
CA LEU A 326 -33.35 6.32 13.95
C LEU A 326 -34.23 7.58 13.86
N ARG A 327 -33.81 8.68 14.49
CA ARG A 327 -34.52 9.96 14.40
C ARG A 327 -34.48 10.53 12.98
N THR A 328 -33.34 10.42 12.29
CA THR A 328 -33.23 10.86 10.90
C THR A 328 -34.09 10.02 9.95
N GLU A 329 -34.15 8.70 10.16
CA GLU A 329 -35.01 7.81 9.38
C GLU A 329 -36.50 8.11 9.61
N LEU A 330 -36.91 8.35 10.87
CA LEU A 330 -38.28 8.76 11.19
C LEU A 330 -38.66 10.08 10.53
N LEU A 331 -37.76 11.08 10.55
CA LEU A 331 -37.99 12.37 9.88
C LEU A 331 -38.09 12.20 8.36
N GLN A 332 -37.26 11.35 7.76
CA GLN A 332 -37.37 11.02 6.33
C GLN A 332 -38.68 10.30 6.00
N ALA A 333 -39.13 9.38 6.86
CA ALA A 333 -40.40 8.68 6.69
C ALA A 333 -41.59 9.65 6.80
N GLN A 334 -41.60 10.52 7.81
CA GLN A 334 -42.61 11.58 7.96
C GLN A 334 -42.58 12.56 6.79
N SER A 335 -41.39 12.95 6.31
CA SER A 335 -41.26 13.80 5.13
C SER A 335 -41.86 13.14 3.90
N LYS A 336 -41.59 11.85 3.65
CA LYS A 336 -42.19 11.09 2.55
C LYS A 336 -43.71 11.01 2.67
N GLU A 337 -44.24 10.79 3.87
CA GLU A 337 -45.68 10.73 4.10
C GLU A 337 -46.35 12.10 3.90
N ASN A 338 -45.72 13.17 4.37
CA ASN A 338 -46.19 14.54 4.17
C ASN A 338 -46.16 14.94 2.69
N ILE A 339 -45.09 14.57 1.97
CA ILE A 339 -44.99 14.79 0.51
C ILE A 339 -46.12 14.03 -0.20
N LYS A 340 -46.40 12.79 0.20
CA LYS A 340 -47.48 12.00 -0.38
C LYS A 340 -48.86 12.65 -0.15
N LYS A 341 -49.14 13.13 1.07
CA LYS A 341 -50.37 13.87 1.39
C LYS A 341 -50.49 15.17 0.58
N MET A 342 -49.40 15.93 0.44
CA MET A 342 -49.38 17.13 -0.41
C MET A 342 -49.63 16.80 -1.89
N VAL A 343 -49.07 15.71 -2.40
CA VAL A 343 -49.31 15.25 -3.77
C VAL A 343 -50.78 14.83 -3.96
N ASP A 344 -51.36 14.11 -3.00
CA ASP A 344 -52.77 13.69 -3.04
C ASP A 344 -53.71 14.90 -2.95
N GLU A 345 -53.40 15.92 -2.15
CA GLU A 345 -54.13 17.19 -2.10
C GLU A 345 -54.03 17.97 -3.42
N LEU A 346 -52.84 18.07 -4.02
CA LEU A 346 -52.64 18.71 -5.32
C LEU A 346 -53.40 17.99 -6.44
N ILE A 347 -53.44 16.66 -6.42
CA ILE A 347 -54.22 15.86 -7.36
C ILE A 347 -55.73 16.12 -7.16
N ASN A 348 -56.21 16.17 -5.92
CA ASN A 348 -57.61 16.50 -5.65
C ASN A 348 -57.98 17.94 -6.03
N GLU A 349 -57.08 18.90 -5.85
CA GLU A 349 -57.30 20.29 -6.29
C GLU A 349 -57.32 20.39 -7.82
N ALA A 350 -56.47 19.62 -8.52
CA ALA A 350 -56.47 19.55 -9.98
C ALA A 350 -57.74 18.86 -10.52
N VAL A 351 -58.26 17.84 -9.84
CA VAL A 351 -59.52 17.16 -10.21
C VAL A 351 -60.74 18.04 -9.94
N THR A 352 -60.76 18.81 -8.86
CA THR A 352 -61.88 19.73 -8.55
C THR A 352 -61.90 20.98 -9.43
N LYS A 353 -60.74 21.46 -9.90
CA LYS A 353 -60.65 22.52 -10.92
C LYS A 353 -60.80 21.99 -12.37
N GLY A 354 -60.79 20.67 -12.55
CA GLY A 354 -60.69 20.00 -13.84
C GLY A 354 -61.90 19.12 -14.19
N GLY A 355 -63.12 19.67 -14.23
CA GLY A 355 -64.22 19.08 -15.00
C GLY A 355 -65.60 19.69 -14.73
N PRO A 356 -66.54 19.75 -15.71
CA PRO A 356 -66.42 19.80 -17.17
C PRO A 356 -66.90 21.16 -17.73
N ASN A 357 -66.15 21.77 -18.65
CA ASN A 357 -66.72 22.80 -19.52
C ASN A 357 -67.37 22.09 -20.72
N ALA A 358 -68.58 21.58 -20.50
CA ALA A 358 -69.45 21.05 -21.54
C ALA A 358 -70.83 21.69 -21.39
N GLY A 359 -71.14 22.61 -22.32
CA GLY A 359 -72.51 23.03 -22.62
C GLY A 359 -72.78 24.53 -22.47
N GLY A 360 -73.03 25.20 -23.60
CA GLY A 360 -73.97 26.32 -23.64
C GLY A 360 -73.54 27.57 -24.39
N GLN A 361 -73.98 27.61 -25.66
CA GLN A 361 -74.17 28.77 -26.57
C GLN A 361 -72.96 29.40 -27.25
#